data_AF-A0A1Y5RSP2-F1
#
_entry.id   AF-A0A1Y5RSP2-F1
#
_cell.length_a   1.000
_cell.length_b   1.000
_cell.length_c   1.000
_cell.angle_alpha   90.00
_cell.angle_beta   90.00
_cell.angle_gamma   90.00
#
_symmetry.space_group_name_H-M   'P 1'
#
loop_
_entity.id
_entity.type
_entity.pdbx_description
1 polymer ?
#
loop_
_entity_poly.entity_id
_entity_poly.type
_entity_poly.pdbx_seq_one_letter_code
_entity_poly.pdbx_strand_id
1 'polypeptide(L)'
;MNPAKVTAQLPRPQTSEAPMFRQIVDALRQQIVDRALPEHAPLPSKRVVAEQFNVSRMTSRRALEVLELEGLAYSEQRRGRFVSPPRLTYDISRMISFSADALATGIELEQVIRDDAGKPFCTGFQMWRGELTEFSARAFVNQNA
;
A
#
# COMPACT_ATOMS: atom_id res chain seq x y z
N MET A 1 -1.97 -35.46 -14.52
CA MET A 1 -2.96 -34.64 -13.77
C MET A 1 -2.52 -33.19 -13.84
N ASN A 2 -3.39 -32.34 -14.38
CA ASN A 2 -3.09 -31.01 -14.91
C ASN A 2 -3.33 -29.92 -13.83
N PRO A 3 -2.36 -29.03 -13.53
CA PRO A 3 -2.59 -27.89 -12.64
C PRO A 3 -3.33 -26.77 -13.39
N ALA A 4 -4.52 -26.44 -12.90
CA ALA A 4 -5.39 -25.41 -13.45
C ALA A 4 -4.71 -24.03 -13.43
N LYS A 5 -4.58 -23.44 -14.63
CA LYS A 5 -4.21 -22.04 -14.84
C LYS A 5 -5.38 -21.15 -14.40
N VAL A 6 -5.27 -20.50 -13.25
CA VAL A 6 -6.17 -19.40 -12.88
C VAL A 6 -5.85 -18.20 -13.76
N THR A 7 -6.68 -17.97 -14.77
CA THR A 7 -6.58 -16.81 -15.67
C THR A 7 -7.65 -15.82 -15.26
N ALA A 8 -7.29 -14.81 -14.46
CA ALA A 8 -8.20 -13.70 -14.16
C ALA A 8 -8.38 -12.85 -15.43
N GLN A 9 -9.59 -12.87 -15.99
CA GLN A 9 -9.96 -12.14 -17.19
C GLN A 9 -10.29 -10.68 -16.83
N LEU A 10 -9.50 -9.72 -17.33
CA LEU A 10 -9.79 -8.29 -17.19
C LEU A 10 -10.97 -7.87 -18.10
N PRO A 11 -11.89 -7.00 -17.62
CA PRO A 11 -13.05 -6.56 -18.40
C PRO A 11 -12.63 -5.73 -19.62
N ARG A 12 -13.40 -5.83 -20.72
CA ARG A 12 -13.16 -5.07 -21.96
C ARG A 12 -13.48 -3.59 -21.75
N PRO A 13 -12.71 -2.65 -22.35
CA PRO A 13 -12.94 -1.22 -22.21
C PRO A 13 -14.28 -0.80 -22.80
N GLN A 14 -15.13 -0.20 -21.95
CA GLN A 14 -16.38 0.46 -22.34
C GLN A 14 -16.04 1.86 -22.87
N THR A 15 -16.68 2.28 -23.95
CA THR A 15 -16.52 3.60 -24.58
C THR A 15 -16.82 4.73 -23.60
N SER A 16 -15.81 5.17 -22.86
CA SER A 16 -15.81 6.39 -22.06
C SER A 16 -14.74 7.33 -22.61
N GLU A 17 -15.01 8.63 -22.64
CA GLU A 17 -14.14 9.70 -23.19
C GLU A 17 -12.76 9.81 -22.50
N ALA A 18 -12.48 8.97 -21.51
CA ALA A 18 -11.18 8.91 -20.84
C ALA A 18 -10.14 8.20 -21.74
N PRO A 19 -8.91 8.75 -21.85
CA PRO A 19 -7.82 8.09 -22.56
C PRO A 19 -7.61 6.64 -22.10
N MET A 20 -7.34 5.72 -23.03
CA MET A 20 -7.21 4.28 -22.75
C MET A 20 -6.27 3.93 -21.58
N PHE A 21 -5.20 4.71 -21.37
CA PHE A 21 -4.30 4.46 -20.24
C PHE A 21 -5.02 4.62 -18.89
N ARG A 22 -5.96 5.57 -18.78
CA ARG A 22 -6.71 5.84 -17.56
C ARG A 22 -7.69 4.72 -17.27
N GLN A 23 -8.36 4.20 -18.32
CA GLN A 23 -9.23 3.04 -18.19
C GLN A 23 -8.48 1.80 -17.68
N ILE A 24 -7.24 1.57 -18.14
CA ILE A 24 -6.38 0.48 -17.63
C ILE A 24 -6.04 0.68 -16.15
N VAL A 25 -5.66 1.91 -15.76
CA VAL A 25 -5.37 2.25 -14.37
C VAL A 25 -6.59 1.99 -13.50
N ASP A 26 -7.76 2.50 -13.90
CA ASP A 26 -8.99 2.36 -13.13
C ASP A 26 -9.42 0.89 -12.99
N ALA A 27 -9.32 0.09 -14.05
CA ALA A 27 -9.63 -1.33 -14.03
C ALA A 27 -8.70 -2.13 -13.08
N LEU A 28 -7.39 -1.87 -13.14
CA LEU A 28 -6.43 -2.54 -12.25
C LEU A 28 -6.57 -2.06 -10.81
N ARG A 29 -6.83 -0.77 -10.59
CA ARG A 29 -7.11 -0.22 -9.25
C ARG A 29 -8.32 -0.89 -8.63
N GLN A 30 -9.40 -1.06 -9.39
CA GLN A 30 -10.61 -1.70 -8.89
C GLN A 30 -10.34 -3.15 -8.47
N GLN A 31 -9.55 -3.91 -9.23
CA GLN A 31 -9.18 -5.28 -8.86
C GLN A 31 -8.33 -5.37 -7.59
N ILE A 32 -7.48 -4.37 -7.33
CA ILE A 32 -6.71 -4.27 -6.09
C ILE A 32 -7.63 -3.96 -4.92
N VAL A 33 -8.53 -2.98 -5.08
CA VAL A 33 -9.51 -2.56 -4.05
C VAL A 33 -10.46 -3.70 -3.70
N ASP A 34 -10.96 -4.43 -4.69
CA ASP A 34 -11.87 -5.57 -4.53
C ASP A 34 -11.15 -6.84 -4.04
N ARG A 35 -9.83 -6.78 -3.80
CA ARG A 35 -8.96 -7.89 -3.41
C ARG A 35 -8.93 -9.06 -4.39
N ALA A 36 -9.38 -8.86 -5.62
CA ALA A 36 -9.18 -9.82 -6.72
C ALA A 36 -7.69 -9.97 -7.06
N LEU A 37 -6.91 -8.91 -6.87
CA LEU A 37 -5.45 -8.92 -6.82
C LEU A 37 -5.01 -8.61 -5.38
N PRO A 38 -4.72 -9.62 -4.54
CA PRO A 38 -4.33 -9.39 -3.16
C PRO A 38 -2.94 -8.76 -3.06
N GLU A 39 -2.58 -8.26 -1.89
CA GLU A 39 -1.23 -7.76 -1.61
C GLU A 39 -0.16 -8.78 -1.98
N HIS A 40 0.97 -8.30 -2.48
CA HIS A 40 2.08 -9.11 -2.99
C HIS A 40 1.74 -10.02 -4.18
N ALA A 41 0.52 -9.98 -4.72
CA ALA A 41 0.20 -10.70 -5.94
C ALA A 41 0.92 -10.06 -7.15
N PRO A 42 1.37 -10.88 -8.13
CA PRO A 42 1.97 -10.37 -9.34
C PRO A 42 0.94 -9.64 -10.20
N LEU A 43 1.28 -8.43 -10.64
CA LEU A 43 0.51 -7.70 -11.63
C LEU A 43 0.77 -8.25 -13.04
N PRO A 44 -0.23 -8.20 -13.94
CA PRO A 44 -0.04 -8.56 -15.33
C PRO A 44 1.09 -7.75 -15.97
N SER A 45 1.95 -8.42 -16.75
CA SER A 45 3.04 -7.71 -17.43
C SER A 45 2.52 -6.70 -18.46
N LYS A 46 3.29 -5.66 -18.77
CA LYS A 46 2.94 -4.68 -19.82
C LYS A 46 2.59 -5.29 -21.17
N ARG A 47 3.10 -6.49 -21.50
CA ARG A 47 2.74 -7.23 -22.73
C ARG A 47 1.31 -7.76 -22.64
N VAL A 48 1.00 -8.44 -21.53
CA VAL A 48 -0.34 -8.98 -21.25
C VAL A 48 -1.37 -7.86 -21.20
N VAL A 49 -1.08 -6.75 -20.52
CA VAL A 49 -1.97 -5.59 -20.46
C VAL A 49 -2.18 -4.98 -21.85
N ALA A 50 -1.12 -4.87 -22.66
CA ALA A 50 -1.24 -4.34 -24.03
C ALA A 50 -2.15 -5.20 -24.91
N GLU A 51 -2.02 -6.52 -24.82
CA GLU A 51 -2.85 -7.48 -25.56
C GLU A 51 -4.31 -7.47 -25.09
N GLN A 52 -4.55 -7.50 -23.78
CA GLN A 52 -5.90 -7.54 -23.21
C GLN A 52 -6.72 -6.27 -23.50
N PHE A 53 -6.08 -5.11 -23.46
CA PHE A 53 -6.74 -3.82 -23.69
C PHE A 53 -6.59 -3.32 -25.13
N ASN A 54 -5.93 -4.09 -26.01
CA ASN A 54 -5.64 -3.71 -27.40
C ASN A 54 -5.00 -2.30 -27.51
N VAL A 55 -3.94 -2.07 -26.75
CA VAL A 55 -3.20 -0.79 -26.72
C VAL A 55 -1.73 -0.98 -27.04
N SER A 56 -1.02 0.13 -27.30
CA SER A 56 0.44 0.09 -27.42
C SER A 56 1.12 -0.36 -26.13
N ARG A 57 2.28 -1.01 -26.24
CA ARG A 57 3.13 -1.37 -25.09
C ARG A 57 3.58 -0.15 -24.27
N MET A 58 3.63 1.03 -24.89
CA MET A 58 3.95 2.28 -24.19
C MET A 58 2.77 2.74 -23.32
N THR A 59 1.54 2.60 -23.82
CA THR A 59 0.31 2.91 -23.09
C THR A 59 0.15 1.99 -21.88
N SER A 60 0.36 0.68 -22.06
CA SER A 60 0.29 -0.28 -20.95
C SER A 60 1.40 -0.08 -19.92
N ARG A 61 2.62 0.22 -20.37
CA ARG A 61 3.73 0.60 -19.49
C ARG A 61 3.37 1.82 -18.65
N ARG A 62 2.87 2.88 -19.27
CA ARG A 62 2.48 4.12 -18.58
C ARG A 62 1.40 3.87 -17.53
N ALA A 63 0.38 3.06 -17.85
CA ALA A 63 -0.66 2.71 -16.89
C ALA A 63 -0.08 1.99 -15.66
N LEU A 64 0.81 1.02 -15.86
CA LEU A 64 1.46 0.33 -14.76
C LEU A 64 2.37 1.27 -13.96
N GLU A 65 3.06 2.23 -14.58
CA GLU A 65 3.89 3.23 -13.89
C GLU A 65 3.04 4.17 -13.02
N VAL A 66 1.84 4.53 -13.47
CA VAL A 66 0.89 5.31 -12.65
C VAL A 66 0.48 4.55 -11.38
N LEU A 67 0.20 3.24 -11.47
CA LEU A 67 -0.13 2.44 -10.29
C LEU A 67 1.02 2.39 -9.27
N GLU A 68 2.28 2.43 -9.72
CA GLU A 68 3.43 2.53 -8.82
C GLU A 68 3.53 3.91 -8.17
N LEU A 69 3.29 4.97 -8.94
CA LEU A 69 3.29 6.35 -8.42
C LEU A 69 2.19 6.55 -7.38
N GLU A 70 1.01 5.95 -7.60
CA GLU A 70 -0.08 5.90 -6.61
C GLU A 70 0.24 5.00 -5.41
N GLY A 71 1.33 4.23 -5.48
CA GLY A 71 1.75 3.27 -4.46
C GLY A 71 0.88 2.04 -4.32
N LEU A 72 0.04 1.77 -5.32
CA LEU A 72 -0.76 0.55 -5.40
C LEU A 72 0.06 -0.64 -5.91
N ALA A 73 1.23 -0.37 -6.48
CA ALA A 73 2.15 -1.38 -6.98
C ALA A 73 3.61 -1.05 -6.64
N TYR A 74 4.46 -2.08 -6.62
CA TYR A 74 5.92 -1.94 -6.55
C TYR A 74 6.60 -2.90 -7.54
N SER A 75 7.76 -2.51 -8.07
CA SER A 75 8.59 -3.37 -8.91
C SER A 75 9.64 -4.10 -8.07
N GLU A 76 9.86 -5.36 -8.39
CA GLU A 76 10.96 -6.15 -7.85
C GLU A 76 11.87 -6.59 -9.00
N GLN A 77 13.16 -6.31 -8.87
CA GLN A 77 14.12 -6.46 -9.95
C GLN A 77 14.13 -7.90 -10.49
N ARG A 78 13.96 -8.06 -11.81
CA ARG A 78 13.88 -9.35 -12.52
C ARG A 78 12.68 -10.25 -12.16
N ARG A 79 11.83 -9.86 -11.19
CA ARG A 79 10.66 -10.65 -10.77
C ARG A 79 9.34 -10.08 -11.28
N GLY A 80 9.29 -8.78 -11.57
CA GLY A 80 8.12 -8.14 -12.17
C GLY A 80 7.57 -7.04 -11.27
N ARG A 81 6.25 -6.83 -11.35
CA ARG A 81 5.52 -5.80 -10.60
C ARG A 81 4.47 -6.49 -9.74
N PHE A 82 4.27 -6.02 -8.53
CA PHE A 82 3.43 -6.66 -7.52
C PHE A 82 2.51 -5.61 -6.89
N VAL A 83 1.37 -6.05 -6.36
CA VAL A 83 0.44 -5.20 -5.62
C VAL A 83 1.07 -4.81 -4.28
N SER A 84 1.07 -3.52 -3.97
CA SER A 84 1.55 -3.02 -2.69
C SER A 84 0.62 -3.40 -1.54
N PRO A 85 1.17 -3.62 -0.33
CA PRO A 85 0.34 -3.67 0.86
C PRO A 85 -0.38 -2.33 1.09
N PRO A 86 -1.50 -2.30 1.85
CA PRO A 86 -2.23 -1.08 2.14
C PRO A 86 -1.32 0.00 2.74
N ARG A 87 -1.46 1.24 2.27
CA ARG A 87 -0.72 2.37 2.85
C ARG A 87 -1.27 2.69 4.24
N LEU A 88 -0.37 2.83 5.20
CA LEU A 88 -0.70 3.40 6.51
C LEU A 88 -1.19 4.83 6.31
N THR A 89 -2.48 5.08 6.53
CA THR A 89 -3.06 6.43 6.48
C THR A 89 -3.15 6.94 7.90
N TYR A 90 -2.39 7.98 8.23
CA TYR A 90 -2.38 8.63 9.53
C TYR A 90 -2.57 10.14 9.37
N ASP A 91 -3.41 10.72 10.23
CA ASP A 91 -3.64 12.17 10.28
C ASP A 91 -2.52 12.84 11.09
N ILE A 92 -1.56 13.43 10.38
CA ILE A 92 -0.42 14.15 10.99
C ILE A 92 -0.86 15.36 11.82
N SER A 93 -2.02 15.96 11.54
CA SER A 93 -2.49 17.13 12.29
C SER A 93 -2.78 16.80 13.74
N ARG A 94 -3.21 15.56 14.03
CA ARG A 94 -3.37 15.05 15.40
C ARG A 94 -2.05 14.86 16.15
N MET A 95 -0.93 14.74 15.44
CA MET A 95 0.40 14.59 16.02
C MET A 95 1.01 15.94 16.39
N ILE A 96 0.68 17.00 15.64
CA ILE A 96 1.22 18.36 15.86
C ILE A 96 0.61 19.03 17.10
N SER A 97 -0.69 18.83 17.36
CA SER A 97 -1.34 19.34 18.59
C SER A 97 -0.66 18.83 19.86
N PHE A 98 -0.13 17.61 19.82
CA PHE A 98 0.59 17.00 20.93
C PHE A 98 1.97 17.64 21.19
N SER A 99 2.74 17.94 20.14
CA SER A 99 4.08 18.53 20.31
C SER A 99 4.07 19.97 20.84
N ALA A 100 3.01 20.74 20.54
CA ALA A 100 2.89 22.11 21.02
C ALA A 100 2.69 22.16 22.54
N ASP A 101 1.90 21.23 23.09
CA ASP A 101 1.68 21.10 24.54
C ASP A 101 2.91 20.52 25.26
N ALA A 102 3.71 19.69 24.56
CA ALA A 102 4.92 19.05 25.08
C ALA A 102 5.98 20.05 25.56
N LEU A 103 6.15 21.12 24.81
CA LEU A 103 7.08 22.20 25.15
C LEU A 103 6.62 23.02 26.36
N ALA A 104 5.32 23.04 26.67
CA ALA A 104 4.74 23.90 27.68
C ALA A 104 4.63 23.25 29.08
N THR A 105 4.42 21.94 29.17
CA THR A 105 4.09 21.27 30.46
C THR A 105 4.89 20.01 30.77
N GLY A 106 5.74 19.57 29.86
CA GLY A 106 6.38 18.26 29.94
C GLY A 106 5.37 17.16 29.65
N ILE A 107 5.73 16.23 28.78
CA ILE A 107 4.81 15.23 28.26
C ILE A 107 5.41 13.84 28.32
N GLU A 108 4.57 12.90 28.75
CA GLU A 108 4.81 11.46 28.67
C GLU A 108 3.78 10.87 27.69
N LEU A 109 4.27 10.28 26.60
CA LEU A 109 3.46 9.60 25.59
C LEU A 109 3.67 8.10 25.70
N GLU A 110 2.58 7.35 25.82
CA GLU A 110 2.57 5.92 25.54
C GLU A 110 1.78 5.65 24.26
N GLN A 111 2.42 5.02 23.28
CA GLN A 111 1.80 4.59 22.02
C GLN A 111 1.69 3.07 22.03
N VAL A 112 0.49 2.53 21.82
CA VAL A 112 0.26 1.09 21.71
C VAL A 112 -0.25 0.77 20.31
N ILE A 113 0.57 0.08 19.52
CA ILE A 113 0.19 -0.39 18.18
C ILE A 113 -0.39 -1.80 18.31
N ARG A 114 -1.58 -2.00 17.76
CA ARG A 114 -2.36 -3.23 17.82
C ARG A 114 -2.52 -3.82 16.43
N ASP A 115 -2.61 -5.14 16.35
CA ASP A 115 -3.00 -5.86 15.14
C ASP A 115 -4.53 -5.79 14.90
N ASP A 116 -4.98 -6.42 13.82
CA ASP A 116 -6.38 -6.45 13.39
C ASP A 116 -7.32 -7.11 14.43
N ALA A 117 -6.78 -7.95 15.31
CA ALA A 117 -7.50 -8.59 16.41
C ALA A 117 -7.46 -7.75 17.71
N GLY A 118 -6.83 -6.57 17.68
CA GLY A 118 -6.68 -5.67 18.83
C GLY A 118 -5.51 -6.05 19.77
N LYS A 119 -4.70 -7.05 19.43
CA LYS A 119 -3.56 -7.49 20.24
C LYS A 119 -2.37 -6.55 20.03
N PRO A 120 -1.74 -6.04 21.11
CA PRO A 120 -0.58 -5.14 20.98
C PRO A 120 0.64 -5.90 20.44
N PHE A 121 1.31 -5.33 19.45
CA PHE A 121 2.58 -5.85 18.90
C PHE A 121 3.73 -4.85 18.97
N CYS A 122 3.46 -3.58 19.31
CA CYS A 122 4.49 -2.59 19.57
C CYS A 122 4.02 -1.58 20.61
N THR A 123 4.90 -1.23 21.54
CA THR A 123 4.70 -0.14 22.51
C THR A 123 5.83 0.86 22.38
N GLY A 124 5.50 2.14 22.16
CA GLY A 124 6.44 3.25 22.19
C GLY A 124 6.22 4.11 23.43
N PHE A 125 7.30 4.54 24.07
CA PHE A 125 7.28 5.50 25.16
C PHE A 125 8.14 6.70 24.77
N GLN A 126 7.60 7.91 24.92
CA GLN A 126 8.32 9.15 24.69
C GLN A 126 8.16 10.06 25.91
N MET A 127 9.26 10.58 26.43
CA MET A 127 9.23 11.54 27.52
C MET A 127 9.96 12.81 27.10
N TRP A 128 9.30 13.94 27.31
CA TRP A 128 9.82 15.28 27.03
C TRP A 128 9.69 16.10 28.31
N ARG A 129 10.80 16.35 29.04
CA ARG A 129 10.80 17.15 30.27
C ARG A 129 12.01 18.08 30.31
N GLY A 130 11.79 19.36 29.99
CA GLY A 130 12.87 20.36 29.96
C GLY A 130 13.94 19.96 28.93
N GLU A 131 15.16 19.70 29.38
CA GLU A 131 16.27 19.23 28.53
C GLU A 131 16.30 17.70 28.36
N LEU A 132 15.53 16.95 29.15
CA LEU A 132 15.51 15.49 29.08
C LEU A 132 14.53 15.03 28.01
N THR A 133 15.06 14.32 27.01
CA THR A 133 14.26 13.63 26.00
C THR A 133 14.63 12.16 25.95
N GLU A 134 13.66 11.28 26.22
CA GLU A 134 13.84 9.82 26.13
C GLU A 134 12.84 9.23 25.14
N PHE A 135 13.34 8.35 24.26
CA PHE A 135 12.53 7.58 23.33
C PHE A 135 12.87 6.11 23.49
N SER A 136 11.87 5.30 23.81
CA SER A 136 12.01 3.86 23.76
C SER A 136 10.86 3.24 22.96
N ALA A 137 11.16 2.18 22.23
CA ALA A 137 10.16 1.38 21.56
C ALA A 137 10.49 -0.10 21.81
N ARG A 138 9.46 -0.86 22.16
CA ARG A 138 9.54 -2.31 22.34
C ARG A 138 8.55 -2.96 21.39
N ALA A 139 9.07 -3.65 20.39
CA ALA A 139 8.29 -4.53 19.53
C ALA A 139 8.17 -5.91 20.19
N PHE A 140 6.98 -6.50 20.14
CA PHE A 140 6.72 -7.87 20.58
C PHE A 140 6.78 -8.76 19.34
N VAL A 141 7.85 -9.55 19.20
CA VAL A 141 7.90 -10.58 18.15
C VAL A 141 7.02 -11.73 18.59
N ASN A 142 5.91 -11.95 17.88
CA ASN A 142 5.00 -13.05 18.15
C ASN A 142 5.70 -14.37 17.77
N GLN A 143 6.04 -15.22 18.74
CA GLN A 143 6.81 -16.46 18.52
C GLN A 143 6.01 -17.63 17.92
N ASN A 144 4.85 -17.39 17.30
CA ASN A 144 4.04 -18.48 16.74
C ASN A 144 3.99 -18.37 15.22
N ALA A 145 4.81 -19.23 14.60
CA ALA A 145 4.71 -19.68 13.22
C ALA A 145 3.48 -20.58 13.01
#